data_AF-A0A6L7YZM6-F1
#
_entry.id   AF-A0A6L7YZM6-F1
#
_cell.length_a   1.000
_cell.length_b   1.000
_cell.length_c   1.000
_cell.angle_alpha   90.00
_cell.angle_beta   90.00
_cell.angle_gamma   90.00
#
_symmetry.space_group_name_H-M   'P 1'
#
loop_
_entity.id
_entity.type
_entity.pdbx_description
1 polymer ?
#
loop_
_entity_poly.entity_id
_entity_poly.type
_entity_poly.pdbx_seq_one_letter_code
_entity_poly.pdbx_strand_id
1 'polypeptide(L)'
;MGRDMPRTPTRTVGKTRSALGPFWALLLLLAPAWAAVAAANRLADRIDPWVRARTEPLAGSLTSWPQPFAEIVAGDYGFVTMGPLLLVWATPVVVLHALLMSGYRASGLLGRLTTGMNPWLRPFGMTGRELARVVMGFGCNVPAVISARSSPACSRGACVSAIAFGSACSYQLGATLAVLAAAGRPGLVVPYLLFLGATTLAYARLVAPQAARSPLNLLSMEGRVLLTWPRPRAVWLEVQGVVLEFFRRALPVFFLITAAASLLHWLGALQAASAVVEPAMAIFRLPSEAAPAVVLASVRKDGIL
;
A
#
# COMPACT_ATOMS: atom_id res chain seq x y z
N MET A 1 41.09 25.84 -42.01
CA MET A 1 41.23 25.34 -40.62
C MET A 1 40.32 26.17 -39.71
N GLY A 2 39.03 25.81 -39.65
CA GLY A 2 38.05 26.45 -38.78
C GLY A 2 38.12 25.83 -37.39
N ARG A 3 38.28 26.65 -36.34
CA ARG A 3 38.19 26.21 -34.95
C ARG A 3 36.72 26.11 -34.58
N ASP A 4 36.23 24.89 -34.40
CA ASP A 4 34.93 24.63 -33.80
C ASP A 4 34.95 25.09 -32.33
N MET A 5 34.18 26.14 -32.03
CA MET A 5 33.87 26.53 -30.66
C MET A 5 32.91 25.50 -30.04
N PRO A 6 33.10 25.09 -28.77
CA PRO A 6 32.13 24.28 -28.06
C PRO A 6 30.84 25.08 -27.87
N ARG A 7 29.74 24.56 -28.46
CA ARG A 7 28.39 25.10 -28.31
C ARG A 7 28.00 25.12 -26.83
N THR A 8 27.82 26.31 -26.28
CA THR A 8 27.16 26.52 -24.98
C THR A 8 25.77 25.87 -24.98
N PRO A 9 25.41 25.05 -23.98
CA PRO A 9 24.05 24.55 -23.89
C PRO A 9 23.12 25.71 -23.56
N THR A 10 22.16 25.92 -24.46
CA THR A 10 21.14 26.95 -24.41
C THR A 10 20.35 26.90 -23.10
N ARG A 11 20.36 28.06 -22.45
CA ARG A 11 19.66 28.38 -21.22
C ARG A 11 18.16 28.52 -21.52
N THR A 12 17.42 27.41 -21.56
CA THR A 12 15.94 27.45 -21.53
C THR A 12 15.45 27.28 -20.09
N VAL A 13 15.62 28.35 -19.31
CA VAL A 13 14.90 28.54 -18.04
C VAL A 13 13.45 28.93 -18.40
N GLY A 14 12.65 27.94 -18.78
CA GLY A 14 11.19 28.03 -18.86
C GLY A 14 10.59 27.74 -17.49
N LYS A 15 10.75 28.68 -16.56
CA LYS A 15 10.27 28.62 -15.19
C LYS A 15 8.79 29.00 -15.15
N THR A 16 7.91 28.09 -15.57
CA THR A 16 6.48 28.11 -15.22
C THR A 16 6.19 26.94 -14.28
N ARG A 17 6.77 26.98 -13.08
CA ARG A 17 6.29 26.11 -12.00
C ARG A 17 5.00 26.72 -11.46
N SER A 18 3.89 26.46 -12.13
CA SER A 18 2.58 26.66 -11.50
C SER A 18 2.55 25.80 -10.24
N ALA A 19 1.98 26.33 -9.15
CA ALA A 19 1.77 25.57 -7.91
C ALA A 19 0.94 24.28 -8.15
N LEU A 20 0.25 24.20 -9.28
CA LEU A 20 -0.51 23.04 -9.74
C LEU A 20 0.36 21.85 -10.20
N GLY A 21 1.63 22.06 -10.55
CA GLY A 21 2.49 20.98 -11.06
C GLY A 21 2.62 19.78 -10.11
N PRO A 22 2.99 19.99 -8.83
CA PRO A 22 3.07 18.92 -7.83
C PRO A 22 1.71 18.28 -7.50
N PHE A 23 0.63 19.06 -7.54
CA PHE A 23 -0.73 18.55 -7.32
C PHE A 23 -1.13 17.53 -8.40
N TRP A 24 -0.94 17.89 -9.68
CA TRP A 24 -1.18 16.96 -10.79
C TRP A 24 -0.23 15.77 -10.75
N ALA A 25 1.02 15.98 -10.32
CA ALA A 25 1.98 14.89 -10.16
C ALA A 25 1.53 13.88 -9.09
N LEU A 26 1.00 14.36 -7.96
CA LEU A 26 0.44 13.52 -6.91
C LEU A 26 -0.80 12.77 -7.39
N LEU A 27 -1.73 13.45 -8.07
CA LEU A 27 -2.94 12.81 -8.59
C LEU A 27 -2.61 11.70 -9.59
N LEU A 28 -1.69 11.96 -10.53
CA LEU A 28 -1.21 10.95 -11.48
C LEU A 28 -0.47 9.81 -10.76
N LEU A 29 0.29 10.10 -9.70
CA LEU A 29 0.96 9.07 -8.92
C LEU A 29 -0.01 8.15 -8.18
N LEU A 30 -1.13 8.68 -7.68
CA LEU A 30 -2.18 7.91 -6.99
C LEU A 30 -3.13 7.17 -7.94
N ALA A 31 -3.23 7.60 -9.20
CA ALA A 31 -4.15 7.02 -10.18
C ALA A 31 -3.99 5.50 -10.36
N PRO A 32 -2.78 4.91 -10.45
CA PRO A 32 -2.59 3.47 -10.49
C PRO A 32 -3.18 2.72 -9.28
N ALA A 33 -3.05 3.26 -8.08
CA ALA A 33 -3.59 2.65 -6.87
C ALA A 33 -5.12 2.67 -6.90
N TRP A 34 -5.70 3.83 -7.21
CA TRP A 34 -7.16 3.97 -7.32
C TRP A 34 -7.75 3.08 -8.41
N ALA A 35 -7.17 3.08 -9.61
CA ALA A 35 -7.63 2.27 -10.73
C ALA A 35 -7.53 0.77 -10.44
N ALA A 36 -6.41 0.31 -9.88
CA ALA A 36 -6.20 -1.09 -9.53
C ALA A 36 -7.20 -1.56 -8.47
N VAL A 37 -7.39 -0.79 -7.39
CA VAL A 37 -8.32 -1.13 -6.30
C VAL A 37 -9.77 -1.12 -6.81
N ALA A 38 -10.17 -0.09 -7.55
CA ALA A 38 -11.53 -0.01 -8.07
C ALA A 38 -11.86 -1.16 -9.05
N ALA A 39 -10.92 -1.51 -9.95
CA ALA A 39 -11.11 -2.60 -10.89
C ALA A 39 -11.09 -3.97 -10.20
N ALA A 40 -10.17 -4.18 -9.26
CA ALA A 40 -10.04 -5.43 -8.52
C ALA A 40 -11.24 -5.66 -7.60
N ASN A 41 -11.73 -4.65 -6.88
CA ASN A 41 -12.90 -4.80 -6.02
C ASN A 41 -14.14 -5.20 -6.83
N ARG A 42 -14.38 -4.58 -7.99
CA ARG A 42 -15.48 -4.98 -8.89
C ARG A 42 -15.37 -6.42 -9.37
N LEU A 43 -14.15 -6.93 -9.54
CA LEU A 43 -13.92 -8.32 -9.90
C LEU A 43 -14.14 -9.24 -8.69
N ALA A 44 -13.62 -8.85 -7.53
CA ALA A 44 -13.77 -9.58 -6.28
C ALA A 44 -15.24 -9.71 -5.88
N ASP A 45 -16.04 -8.65 -5.98
CA ASP A 45 -17.48 -8.64 -5.70
C ASP A 45 -18.25 -9.71 -6.51
N ARG A 46 -17.77 -10.04 -7.72
CA ARG A 46 -18.40 -11.07 -8.57
C ARG A 46 -17.95 -12.49 -8.22
N ILE A 47 -16.72 -12.63 -7.73
CA ILE A 47 -16.09 -13.93 -7.45
C ILE A 47 -16.35 -14.37 -6.00
N ASP A 48 -16.42 -13.43 -5.06
CA ASP A 48 -16.58 -13.66 -3.63
C ASP A 48 -17.76 -14.58 -3.30
N PRO A 49 -18.98 -14.38 -3.84
CA PRO A 49 -20.10 -15.27 -3.54
C PRO A 49 -19.87 -16.73 -3.98
N TRP A 50 -19.21 -16.92 -5.12
CA TRP A 50 -18.91 -18.25 -5.66
C TRP A 50 -17.85 -18.98 -4.83
N VAL A 51 -16.89 -18.24 -4.29
CA VAL A 51 -15.86 -18.77 -3.39
C VAL A 51 -16.47 -19.11 -2.04
N ARG A 52 -17.24 -18.19 -1.44
CA ARG A 52 -17.94 -18.42 -0.17
C ARG A 52 -18.83 -19.65 -0.20
N ALA A 53 -19.61 -19.82 -1.26
CA ALA A 53 -20.46 -20.99 -1.45
C ALA A 53 -19.70 -22.34 -1.45
N ARG A 54 -18.39 -22.35 -1.74
CA ARG A 54 -17.53 -23.54 -1.66
C ARG A 54 -16.78 -23.64 -0.35
N THR A 55 -16.36 -22.53 0.23
CA THR A 55 -15.53 -22.52 1.43
C THR A 55 -16.33 -22.70 2.70
N GLU A 56 -17.56 -22.17 2.77
CA GLU A 56 -18.45 -22.32 3.94
C GLU A 56 -18.81 -23.78 4.26
N PRO A 57 -19.27 -24.62 3.31
CA PRO A 57 -19.56 -26.02 3.63
C PRO A 57 -18.30 -26.81 3.99
N LEU A 58 -17.15 -26.48 3.38
CA LEU A 58 -15.86 -27.09 3.73
C LEU A 58 -15.46 -26.73 5.17
N ALA A 59 -15.56 -25.46 5.54
CA ALA A 59 -15.28 -24.99 6.89
C ALA A 59 -16.21 -25.67 7.92
N GLY A 60 -17.50 -25.79 7.62
CA GLY A 60 -18.47 -26.49 8.47
C GLY A 60 -18.17 -27.98 8.67
N SER A 61 -17.63 -28.66 7.65
CA SER A 61 -17.22 -30.07 7.77
C SER A 61 -15.98 -30.26 8.66
N LEU A 62 -15.09 -29.28 8.66
CA LEU A 62 -13.80 -29.27 9.36
C LEU A 62 -13.94 -28.86 10.84
N THR A 63 -15.09 -28.35 11.27
CA THR A 63 -15.35 -27.96 12.67
C THR A 63 -15.40 -29.19 13.61
N SER A 64 -15.55 -30.39 13.05
CA SER A 64 -15.55 -31.67 13.79
C SER A 64 -14.17 -32.13 14.27
N TRP A 65 -13.09 -31.45 13.87
CA TRP A 65 -11.72 -31.81 14.22
C TRP A 65 -11.35 -31.47 15.68
N PRO A 66 -10.31 -32.13 16.25
CA PRO A 66 -9.87 -31.83 17.60
C PRO A 66 -9.35 -30.39 17.72
N GLN A 67 -9.77 -29.70 18.78
CA GLN A 67 -9.25 -28.38 19.14
C GLN A 67 -7.80 -28.50 19.60
N PRO A 68 -6.89 -27.55 19.25
CA PRO A 68 -7.15 -26.26 18.60
C PRO A 68 -7.07 -26.28 17.05
N PHE A 69 -6.85 -27.44 16.43
CA PHE A 69 -6.66 -27.52 14.97
C PHE A 69 -7.92 -27.12 14.19
N ALA A 70 -9.11 -27.43 14.72
CA ALA A 70 -10.38 -27.00 14.14
C ALA A 70 -10.46 -25.46 14.06
N GLU A 71 -10.07 -24.72 15.10
CA GLU A 71 -10.09 -23.26 15.09
C GLU A 71 -9.10 -22.64 14.10
N ILE A 72 -7.90 -23.22 13.99
CA ILE A 72 -6.86 -22.75 13.06
C ILE A 72 -7.26 -22.97 11.60
N VAL A 73 -7.92 -24.09 11.30
CA VAL A 73 -8.26 -24.45 9.92
C VAL A 73 -9.62 -23.86 9.51
N ALA A 74 -10.63 -23.97 10.37
CA ALA A 74 -12.03 -23.72 10.07
C ALA A 74 -12.69 -22.63 10.92
N GLY A 75 -12.00 -22.08 11.93
CA GLY A 75 -12.52 -20.97 12.73
C GLY A 75 -12.68 -19.68 11.92
N ASP A 76 -13.25 -18.65 12.54
CA ASP A 76 -13.57 -17.37 11.90
C ASP A 76 -12.34 -16.68 11.28
N TYR A 77 -11.16 -16.93 11.86
CA TYR A 77 -9.87 -16.41 11.38
C TYR A 77 -8.98 -17.47 10.71
N GLY A 78 -9.51 -18.68 10.51
CA GLY A 78 -8.77 -19.83 10.04
C GLY A 78 -8.34 -19.79 8.57
N PHE A 79 -7.59 -20.80 8.17
CA PHE A 79 -7.00 -20.89 6.84
C PHE A 79 -8.04 -21.05 5.72
N VAL A 80 -9.09 -21.85 5.95
CA VAL A 80 -10.12 -22.13 4.95
C VAL A 80 -11.09 -20.97 4.80
N THR A 81 -11.34 -20.23 5.88
CA THR A 81 -12.24 -19.06 5.88
C THR A 81 -11.55 -17.83 5.30
N MET A 82 -10.32 -17.53 5.70
CA MET A 82 -9.63 -16.29 5.30
C MET A 82 -8.68 -16.44 4.10
N GLY A 83 -8.12 -17.63 3.87
CA GLY A 83 -7.15 -17.87 2.79
C GLY A 83 -7.72 -17.66 1.39
N PRO A 84 -8.87 -18.26 1.03
CA PRO A 84 -9.50 -18.05 -0.28
C PRO A 84 -9.91 -16.59 -0.50
N LEU A 85 -10.42 -15.93 0.54
CA LEU A 85 -10.76 -14.51 0.49
C LEU A 85 -9.52 -13.65 0.21
N LEU A 86 -8.37 -13.93 0.83
CA LEU A 86 -7.12 -13.24 0.49
C LEU A 86 -6.82 -13.33 -1.01
N LEU A 87 -6.97 -14.52 -1.61
CA LEU A 87 -6.65 -14.70 -3.02
C LEU A 87 -7.60 -13.93 -3.94
N VAL A 88 -8.90 -13.90 -3.62
CA VAL A 88 -9.92 -13.18 -4.39
C VAL A 88 -9.74 -11.67 -4.27
N TRP A 89 -9.48 -11.17 -3.07
CA TRP A 89 -9.47 -9.74 -2.79
C TRP A 89 -8.10 -9.09 -2.99
N ALA A 90 -6.99 -9.75 -2.63
CA ALA A 90 -5.66 -9.16 -2.70
C ALA A 90 -4.96 -9.39 -4.05
N THR A 91 -5.01 -10.61 -4.60
CA THR A 91 -4.23 -10.98 -5.80
C THR A 91 -4.55 -10.08 -7.00
N PRO A 92 -5.82 -9.81 -7.35
CA PRO A 92 -6.12 -8.97 -8.51
C PRO A 92 -5.63 -7.53 -8.32
N VAL A 93 -5.71 -6.98 -7.10
CA VAL A 93 -5.18 -5.64 -6.80
C VAL A 93 -3.67 -5.63 -7.02
N VAL A 94 -2.95 -6.62 -6.49
CA VAL A 94 -1.48 -6.71 -6.63
C VAL A 94 -1.07 -6.79 -8.09
N VAL A 95 -1.74 -7.65 -8.88
CA VAL A 95 -1.43 -7.82 -10.31
C VAL A 95 -1.70 -6.53 -11.09
N LEU A 96 -2.89 -5.94 -10.93
CA LEU A 96 -3.26 -4.72 -11.65
C LEU A 96 -2.40 -3.53 -11.23
N HIS A 97 -2.12 -3.38 -9.94
CA HIS A 97 -1.27 -2.32 -9.44
C HIS A 97 0.17 -2.47 -9.94
N ALA A 98 0.71 -3.70 -9.91
CA ALA A 98 2.04 -3.99 -10.44
C ALA A 98 2.13 -3.68 -11.94
N LEU A 99 1.10 -4.04 -12.72
CA LEU A 99 1.02 -3.75 -14.15
C LEU A 99 1.08 -2.25 -14.43
N LEU A 100 0.23 -1.47 -13.74
CA LEU A 100 0.17 -0.02 -13.92
C LEU A 100 1.45 0.67 -13.45
N MET A 101 1.97 0.31 -12.28
CA MET A 101 3.20 0.89 -11.74
C MET A 101 4.44 0.52 -12.53
N SER A 102 4.53 -0.70 -13.03
CA SER A 102 5.63 -1.11 -13.92
C SER A 102 5.55 -0.37 -15.26
N GLY A 103 4.35 -0.16 -15.81
CA GLY A 103 4.15 0.72 -16.97
C GLY A 103 4.65 2.15 -16.72
N TYR A 104 4.40 2.70 -15.52
CA TYR A 104 4.88 4.03 -15.13
C TYR A 104 6.40 4.09 -14.99
N ARG A 105 7.03 3.01 -14.49
CA ARG A 105 8.49 2.90 -14.42
C ARG A 105 9.12 2.76 -15.80
N ALA A 106 8.65 1.80 -16.60
CA ALA A 106 9.16 1.49 -17.92
C ALA A 106 9.03 2.67 -18.90
N SER A 107 8.04 3.53 -18.71
CA SER A 107 7.86 4.74 -19.52
C SER A 107 8.69 5.95 -19.08
N GLY A 108 9.34 5.88 -17.91
CA GLY A 108 10.02 7.03 -17.29
C GLY A 108 9.06 8.06 -16.66
N LEU A 109 7.74 7.83 -16.73
CA LEU A 109 6.73 8.71 -16.13
C LEU A 109 6.91 8.82 -14.62
N LEU A 110 7.18 7.70 -13.95
CA LEU A 110 7.43 7.71 -12.49
C LEU A 110 8.58 8.64 -12.11
N GLY A 111 9.66 8.64 -12.89
CA GLY A 111 10.82 9.52 -12.66
C GLY A 111 10.46 11.01 -12.76
N ARG A 112 9.62 11.39 -13.73
CA ARG A 112 9.15 12.78 -13.87
C ARG A 112 8.19 13.20 -12.77
N LEU A 113 7.23 12.34 -12.41
CA LEU A 113 6.29 12.60 -11.32
C LEU A 113 7.05 12.82 -10.01
N THR A 114 7.96 11.90 -9.66
CA THR A 114 8.75 11.98 -8.42
C THR A 114 9.67 13.21 -8.39
N THR A 115 10.29 13.58 -9.51
CA THR A 115 11.09 14.82 -9.60
C THR A 115 10.24 16.07 -9.40
N GLY A 116 9.01 16.09 -9.94
CA GLY A 116 8.05 17.18 -9.75
C GLY A 116 7.57 17.33 -8.31
N MET A 117 7.53 16.23 -7.55
CA MET A 117 7.09 16.20 -6.15
C MET A 117 8.17 16.56 -5.14
N ASN A 118 9.46 16.50 -5.51
CA ASN A 118 10.57 16.80 -4.62
C ASN A 118 10.42 18.13 -3.84
N PRO A 119 10.01 19.27 -4.43
CA PRO A 119 9.86 20.52 -3.69
C PRO A 119 8.86 20.45 -2.53
N TRP A 120 7.78 19.68 -2.68
CA TRP A 120 6.75 19.53 -1.64
C TRP A 120 7.18 18.57 -0.52
N LEU A 121 8.04 17.60 -0.81
CA LEU A 121 8.43 16.56 0.14
C LEU A 121 9.70 16.88 0.94
N ARG A 122 10.55 17.77 0.41
CA ARG A 122 11.78 18.23 1.08
C ARG A 122 11.58 18.67 2.53
N PRO A 123 10.55 19.47 2.89
CA PRO A 123 10.32 19.85 4.28
C PRO A 123 10.10 18.64 5.18
N PHE A 124 9.51 17.56 4.68
CA PHE A 124 9.19 16.36 5.45
C PHE A 124 10.37 15.38 5.55
N GLY A 125 11.53 15.69 4.93
CA GLY A 125 12.70 14.81 4.93
C GLY A 125 12.53 13.60 4.02
N MET A 126 11.64 13.69 3.02
CA MET A 126 11.40 12.66 2.02
C MET A 126 11.70 13.16 0.61
N THR A 127 12.07 12.23 -0.26
CA THR A 127 12.20 12.42 -1.70
C THR A 127 10.95 11.90 -2.43
N GLY A 128 10.72 12.38 -3.66
CA GLY A 128 9.65 11.86 -4.51
C GLY A 128 9.74 10.36 -4.75
N ARG A 129 10.96 9.80 -4.83
CA ARG A 129 11.16 8.35 -4.96
C ARG A 129 10.65 7.60 -3.73
N GLU A 130 10.81 8.15 -2.54
CA GLU A 130 10.28 7.55 -1.31
C GLU A 130 8.77 7.65 -1.23
N LEU A 131 8.20 8.79 -1.63
CA LEU A 131 6.74 8.88 -1.77
C LEU A 131 6.20 7.87 -2.78
N ALA A 132 6.87 7.67 -3.93
CA ALA A 132 6.45 6.66 -4.89
C ALA A 132 6.46 5.23 -4.30
N ARG A 133 7.35 4.94 -3.33
CA ARG A 133 7.35 3.68 -2.60
C ARG A 133 6.21 3.60 -1.58
N VAL A 134 5.90 4.69 -0.87
CA VAL A 134 4.68 4.78 -0.03
C VAL A 134 3.43 4.55 -0.88
N VAL A 135 3.36 5.15 -2.07
CA VAL A 135 2.21 4.94 -2.97
C VAL A 135 2.15 3.51 -3.50
N MET A 136 3.30 2.89 -3.75
CA MET A 136 3.37 1.47 -4.11
C MET A 136 2.84 0.55 -2.99
N GLY A 137 2.95 0.97 -1.73
CA GLY A 137 2.39 0.26 -0.57
C GLY A 137 0.87 0.13 -0.61
N PHE A 138 0.15 1.06 -1.25
CA PHE A 138 -1.31 0.92 -1.44
C PHE A 138 -1.69 -0.34 -2.24
N GLY A 139 -0.78 -0.86 -3.08
CA GLY A 139 -0.94 -2.17 -3.69
C GLY A 139 -0.54 -3.29 -2.73
N CYS A 140 0.72 -3.30 -2.28
CA CYS A 140 1.21 -4.26 -1.31
C CYS A 140 2.40 -3.69 -0.53
N ASN A 141 2.35 -3.76 0.80
CA ASN A 141 3.41 -3.24 1.66
C ASN A 141 4.73 -4.03 1.51
N VAL A 142 4.67 -5.34 1.22
CA VAL A 142 5.87 -6.19 1.11
C VAL A 142 6.87 -5.71 0.03
N PRO A 143 6.50 -5.64 -1.27
CA PRO A 143 7.40 -5.15 -2.30
C PRO A 143 7.76 -3.67 -2.09
N ALA A 144 6.88 -2.87 -1.49
CA ALA A 144 7.16 -1.48 -1.15
C ALA A 144 8.30 -1.36 -0.12
N VAL A 145 8.23 -2.11 0.99
CA VAL A 145 9.28 -2.16 2.03
C VAL A 145 10.58 -2.72 1.46
N ILE A 146 10.53 -3.77 0.64
CA ILE A 146 11.73 -4.31 -0.01
C ILE A 146 12.38 -3.25 -0.91
N SER A 147 11.59 -2.50 -1.69
CA SER A 147 12.09 -1.45 -2.57
C SER A 147 12.70 -0.24 -1.83
N ALA A 148 12.36 -0.06 -0.55
CA ALA A 148 12.92 0.98 0.31
C ALA A 148 14.38 0.71 0.67
N ARG A 149 14.92 -0.50 0.44
CA ARG A 149 16.36 -0.78 0.57
C ARG A 149 17.22 0.10 -0.34
N SER A 150 16.68 0.48 -1.51
CA SER A 150 17.30 1.42 -2.45
C SER A 150 17.12 2.89 -2.08
N SER A 151 16.52 3.20 -0.92
CA SER A 151 16.50 4.57 -0.37
C SER A 151 17.84 4.90 0.29
N PRO A 152 18.24 6.18 0.32
CA PRO A 152 19.45 6.63 1.02
C PRO A 152 19.45 6.16 2.48
N ALA A 153 20.63 5.82 3.01
CA ALA A 153 20.75 5.24 4.36
C ALA A 153 20.13 6.13 5.45
N CYS A 154 20.26 7.46 5.32
CA CYS A 154 19.73 8.42 6.27
C CYS A 154 18.20 8.55 6.26
N SER A 155 17.53 8.28 5.14
CA SER A 155 16.07 8.41 5.00
C SER A 155 15.35 7.06 4.89
N ARG A 156 16.10 5.95 4.76
CA ARG A 156 15.56 4.58 4.65
C ARG A 156 14.62 4.24 5.81
N GLY A 157 15.01 4.51 7.06
CA GLY A 157 14.17 4.24 8.22
C GLY A 157 12.83 4.98 8.15
N ALA A 158 12.89 6.28 7.86
CA ALA A 158 11.69 7.11 7.67
C ALA A 158 10.84 6.67 6.47
N CYS A 159 11.45 6.16 5.40
CA CYS A 159 10.73 5.61 4.24
C CYS A 159 9.99 4.32 4.60
N VAL A 160 10.64 3.38 5.30
CA VAL A 160 10.02 2.12 5.72
C VAL A 160 8.90 2.41 6.71
N SER A 161 9.13 3.29 7.68
CA SER A 161 8.11 3.68 8.66
C SER A 161 6.96 4.47 8.03
N ALA A 162 7.20 5.25 6.98
CA ALA A 162 6.14 5.93 6.22
C ALA A 162 5.30 4.95 5.38
N ILE A 163 5.90 3.89 4.83
CA ILE A 163 5.15 2.81 4.17
C ILE A 163 4.29 2.08 5.21
N ALA A 164 4.90 1.70 6.33
CA ALA A 164 4.21 1.07 7.46
C ALA A 164 2.99 1.87 7.91
N PHE A 165 3.20 3.14 8.24
CA PHE A 165 2.16 3.99 8.80
C PHE A 165 1.14 4.40 7.73
N GLY A 166 1.64 4.96 6.62
CA GLY A 166 0.86 5.72 5.65
C GLY A 166 0.26 4.94 4.50
N SER A 167 0.80 3.76 4.16
CA SER A 167 0.23 2.93 3.11
C SER A 167 -0.90 2.10 3.69
N ALA A 168 -2.15 2.50 3.43
CA ALA A 168 -3.29 1.61 3.59
C ALA A 168 -3.14 0.50 2.55
N CYS A 169 -2.77 -0.71 2.97
CA CYS A 169 -2.56 -1.81 2.04
C CYS A 169 -3.83 -2.06 1.20
N SER A 170 -3.70 -2.72 0.05
CA SER A 170 -4.82 -2.96 -0.86
C SER A 170 -6.08 -3.47 -0.16
N TYR A 171 -5.91 -4.38 0.80
CA TYR A 171 -6.98 -4.90 1.62
C TYR A 171 -7.64 -3.83 2.52
N GLN A 172 -6.85 -3.03 3.24
CA GLN A 172 -7.37 -1.98 4.13
C GLN A 172 -8.06 -0.86 3.33
N LEU A 173 -7.47 -0.47 2.22
CA LEU A 173 -8.07 0.52 1.32
C LEU A 173 -9.40 -0.03 0.78
N GLY A 174 -9.43 -1.27 0.28
CA GLY A 174 -10.65 -1.92 -0.20
C GLY A 174 -11.76 -2.02 0.86
N ALA A 175 -11.41 -2.50 2.07
CA ALA A 175 -12.36 -2.59 3.19
C ALA A 175 -12.91 -1.22 3.60
N THR A 176 -12.05 -0.21 3.68
CA THR A 176 -12.49 1.16 4.01
C THR A 176 -13.44 1.71 2.94
N LEU A 177 -13.14 1.50 1.66
CA LEU A 177 -14.02 1.89 0.56
C LEU A 177 -15.39 1.20 0.65
N ALA A 178 -15.40 -0.11 0.95
CA ALA A 178 -16.63 -0.90 1.09
C ALA A 178 -17.50 -0.38 2.24
N VAL A 179 -16.90 -0.11 3.41
CA VAL A 179 -17.61 0.45 4.58
C VAL A 179 -18.18 1.84 4.26
N LEU A 180 -17.40 2.71 3.61
CA LEU A 180 -17.88 4.05 3.23
C LEU A 180 -19.01 4.00 2.20
N ALA A 181 -18.97 3.05 1.28
CA ALA A 181 -20.05 2.81 0.32
C ALA A 181 -21.31 2.27 1.02
N ALA A 182 -21.17 1.30 1.92
CA ALA A 182 -22.28 0.74 2.70
C ALA A 182 -22.93 1.79 3.63
N ALA A 183 -22.15 2.71 4.17
CA ALA A 183 -22.65 3.84 4.96
C ALA A 183 -23.35 4.95 4.12
N GLY A 184 -23.48 4.76 2.80
CA GLY A 184 -24.08 5.74 1.89
C GLY A 184 -23.25 7.02 1.74
N ARG A 185 -21.96 6.99 2.09
CA ARG A 185 -21.06 8.15 2.08
C ARG A 185 -19.77 7.90 1.31
N PRO A 186 -19.83 7.51 0.02
CA PRO A 186 -18.63 7.29 -0.80
C PRO A 186 -17.78 8.56 -0.99
N GLY A 187 -18.34 9.75 -0.77
CA GLY A 187 -17.59 11.01 -0.79
C GLY A 187 -16.51 11.14 0.29
N LEU A 188 -16.59 10.35 1.38
CA LEU A 188 -15.63 10.37 2.48
C LEU A 188 -14.26 9.75 2.13
N VAL A 189 -14.12 9.15 0.94
CA VAL A 189 -12.86 8.60 0.48
C VAL A 189 -11.79 9.68 0.30
N VAL A 190 -12.17 10.83 -0.24
CA VAL A 190 -11.24 11.96 -0.43
C VAL A 190 -10.72 12.49 0.91
N PRO A 191 -11.56 12.86 1.90
CA PRO A 191 -11.06 13.31 3.20
C PRO A 191 -10.30 12.20 3.94
N TYR A 192 -10.65 10.92 3.78
CA TYR A 192 -9.86 9.81 4.31
C TYR A 192 -8.44 9.76 3.72
N LEU A 193 -8.30 9.84 2.40
CA LEU A 193 -6.98 9.85 1.75
C LEU A 193 -6.18 11.12 2.08
N LEU A 194 -6.84 12.27 2.20
CA LEU A 194 -6.19 13.51 2.64
C LEU A 194 -5.70 13.41 4.08
N PHE A 195 -6.52 12.86 4.98
CA PHE A 195 -6.14 12.62 6.37
C PHE A 195 -4.96 11.64 6.47
N LEU A 196 -5.02 10.52 5.74
CA LEU A 196 -3.94 9.55 5.67
C LEU A 196 -2.66 10.17 5.11
N GLY A 197 -2.74 10.94 4.03
CA GLY A 197 -1.59 11.63 3.44
C GLY A 197 -0.99 12.67 4.40
N ALA A 198 -1.82 13.51 5.03
CA ALA A 198 -1.39 14.53 5.96
C ALA A 198 -0.71 13.94 7.21
N THR A 199 -1.32 12.91 7.80
CA THR A 199 -0.74 12.20 8.96
C THR A 199 0.55 11.48 8.59
N THR A 200 0.64 10.89 7.39
CA THR A 200 1.89 10.25 6.90
C THR A 200 3.01 11.27 6.74
N LEU A 201 2.72 12.43 6.15
CA LEU A 201 3.71 13.50 6.01
C LEU A 201 4.13 14.05 7.37
N ALA A 202 3.18 14.28 8.28
CA ALA A 202 3.47 14.70 9.65
C ALA A 202 4.36 13.67 10.37
N TYR A 203 4.02 12.39 10.29
CA TYR A 203 4.80 11.30 10.86
C TYR A 203 6.21 11.22 10.26
N ALA A 204 6.34 11.30 8.93
CA ALA A 204 7.63 11.34 8.26
C ALA A 204 8.48 12.53 8.72
N ARG A 205 7.86 13.70 8.92
CA ARG A 205 8.53 14.89 9.48
C ARG A 205 8.93 14.74 10.94
N LEU A 206 8.31 13.85 11.71
CA LEU A 206 8.75 13.59 13.08
C LEU A 206 9.92 12.60 13.11
N VAL A 207 9.87 11.57 12.28
CA VAL A 207 10.85 10.47 12.28
C VAL A 207 12.10 10.76 11.44
N ALA A 208 11.99 11.56 10.37
CA ALA A 208 13.11 11.79 9.46
C ALA A 208 14.27 12.54 10.14
N PRO A 209 15.51 12.02 10.12
CA PRO A 209 16.65 12.69 10.75
C PRO A 209 17.01 13.99 10.03
N GLN A 210 17.71 14.90 10.73
CA GLN A 210 18.13 16.19 10.15
C GLN A 210 18.97 16.03 8.87
N ALA A 211 19.78 14.97 8.79
CA ALA A 211 20.56 14.63 7.60
C ALA A 211 19.68 14.32 6.37
N ALA A 212 18.50 13.72 6.55
CA ALA A 212 17.55 13.46 5.46
C ALA A 212 16.88 14.76 4.94
N ARG A 213 16.84 15.80 5.78
CA ARG A 213 16.27 17.12 5.44
C ARG A 213 17.32 18.07 4.84
N SER A 214 18.60 17.69 4.89
CA SER A 214 19.69 18.53 4.41
C SER A 214 19.61 18.75 2.91
N PRO A 215 19.83 19.98 2.41
CA PRO A 215 19.88 20.26 0.99
C PRO A 215 21.01 19.50 0.27
N LEU A 216 22.03 19.00 0.98
CA LEU A 216 23.12 18.22 0.40
C LEU A 216 22.72 16.80 -0.02
N ASN A 217 21.53 16.32 0.38
CA ASN A 217 20.97 15.02 -0.06
C ASN A 217 20.48 15.04 -1.54
N LEU A 218 20.81 16.09 -2.29
CA LEU A 218 20.50 16.31 -3.70
C LEU A 218 21.04 15.22 -4.64
N LEU A 219 21.99 14.39 -4.20
CA LEU A 219 22.61 13.34 -5.01
C LEU A 219 21.65 12.20 -5.43
N SER A 220 20.42 12.14 -4.89
CA SER A 220 19.35 11.23 -5.37
C SER A 220 18.41 11.85 -6.43
N MET A 221 18.70 13.07 -6.91
CA MET A 221 17.97 13.65 -8.04
C MET A 221 18.63 13.20 -9.35
N GLU A 222 18.11 12.13 -9.95
CA GLU A 222 18.50 11.77 -11.31
C GLU A 222 18.26 12.96 -12.25
N GLY A 223 19.17 13.11 -13.22
CA GLY A 223 19.00 13.99 -14.36
C GLY A 223 17.75 13.65 -15.18
N ARG A 224 17.38 14.54 -16.10
CA ARG A 224 16.15 14.46 -16.92
C ARG A 224 15.84 13.02 -17.37
N VAL A 225 14.78 12.44 -16.83
CA VAL A 225 14.26 11.15 -17.29
C VAL A 225 13.49 11.38 -18.59
N LEU A 226 14.00 10.81 -19.69
CA LEU A 226 13.34 10.84 -20.99
C LEU A 226 12.12 9.89 -20.96
N LEU A 227 10.97 10.33 -21.48
CA LEU A 227 9.86 9.40 -21.71
C LEU A 227 10.22 8.48 -22.85
N THR A 228 10.01 7.19 -22.62
CA THR A 228 10.14 6.17 -23.65
C THR A 228 8.87 5.33 -23.65
N TRP A 229 8.56 4.68 -24.76
CA TRP A 229 7.46 3.71 -24.77
C TRP A 229 7.81 2.49 -23.90
N PRO A 230 6.90 2.05 -23.00
CA PRO A 230 7.16 0.90 -22.15
C PRO A 230 7.28 -0.36 -23.00
N ARG A 231 8.40 -1.07 -22.85
CA ARG A 231 8.59 -2.38 -23.50
C ARG A 231 7.73 -3.42 -22.78
N PRO A 232 6.76 -4.08 -23.45
CA PRO A 232 5.82 -4.98 -22.77
C PRO A 232 6.51 -6.16 -22.08
N ARG A 233 7.62 -6.65 -22.65
CA ARG A 233 8.43 -7.71 -22.04
C ARG A 233 9.04 -7.29 -20.70
N ALA A 234 9.52 -6.05 -20.59
CA ALA A 234 10.09 -5.54 -19.33
C ALA A 234 9.00 -5.39 -18.26
N VAL A 235 7.83 -4.88 -18.67
CA VAL A 235 6.67 -4.75 -17.79
C VAL A 235 6.23 -6.11 -17.25
N TRP A 236 6.10 -7.10 -18.14
CA TRP A 236 5.67 -8.44 -17.76
C TRP A 236 6.64 -9.11 -16.78
N LEU A 237 7.96 -9.01 -17.01
CA LEU A 237 8.97 -9.59 -16.12
C LEU A 237 8.94 -8.92 -14.73
N GLU A 238 8.75 -7.61 -14.65
CA GLU A 238 8.61 -6.91 -13.36
C GLU A 238 7.34 -7.33 -12.63
N VAL A 239 6.20 -7.44 -13.34
CA VAL A 239 4.93 -7.92 -12.78
C VAL A 239 5.09 -9.34 -12.22
N GLN A 240 5.71 -10.25 -12.98
CA GLN A 240 5.97 -11.61 -12.52
C GLN A 240 6.83 -11.62 -11.24
N GLY A 241 7.85 -10.77 -11.15
CA GLY A 241 8.67 -10.64 -9.95
C GLY A 241 7.86 -10.17 -8.73
N VAL A 242 6.99 -9.17 -8.90
CA VAL A 242 6.13 -8.67 -7.82
C VAL A 242 5.11 -9.72 -7.37
N VAL A 243 4.49 -10.43 -8.31
CA VAL A 243 3.52 -11.49 -8.03
C VAL A 243 4.21 -12.66 -7.32
N LEU A 244 5.38 -13.08 -7.78
CA LEU A 244 6.14 -14.16 -7.14
C LEU A 244 6.55 -13.80 -5.71
N GLU A 245 6.99 -12.55 -5.48
CA GLU A 245 7.35 -12.10 -4.13
C GLU A 245 6.13 -12.03 -3.21
N PHE A 246 4.96 -11.64 -3.73
CA PHE A 246 3.69 -11.72 -2.99
C PHE A 246 3.41 -13.16 -2.53
N PHE A 247 3.48 -14.14 -3.43
CA PHE A 247 3.24 -15.54 -3.06
C PHE A 247 4.34 -16.12 -2.14
N ARG A 248 5.60 -15.72 -2.30
CA ARG A 248 6.72 -16.24 -1.50
C ARG A 248 6.88 -15.59 -0.13
N ARG A 249 6.45 -14.33 0.04
CA ARG A 249 6.61 -13.60 1.30
C ARG A 249 5.29 -13.26 1.97
N ALA A 250 4.33 -12.73 1.23
CA ALA A 250 3.07 -12.29 1.82
C ALA A 250 2.21 -13.48 2.25
N LEU A 251 2.16 -14.55 1.44
CA LEU A 251 1.34 -15.72 1.74
C LEU A 251 1.79 -16.47 3.01
N PRO A 252 3.09 -16.77 3.24
CA PRO A 252 3.52 -17.41 4.48
C PRO A 252 3.30 -16.53 5.72
N VAL A 253 3.56 -15.22 5.61
CA VAL A 253 3.30 -14.27 6.71
C VAL A 253 1.81 -14.23 7.03
N PHE A 254 0.95 -14.24 6.01
CA PHE A 254 -0.50 -14.30 6.21
C PHE A 254 -0.92 -15.57 6.95
N PHE A 255 -0.44 -16.75 6.56
CA PHE A 255 -0.74 -18.00 7.26
C PHE A 255 -0.24 -18.02 8.71
N LEU A 256 0.92 -17.42 8.98
CA LEU A 256 1.40 -17.28 10.36
C LEU A 256 0.50 -16.36 11.19
N ILE A 257 0.10 -15.21 10.63
CA ILE A 257 -0.78 -14.26 11.31
C ILE A 257 -2.17 -14.84 11.54
N THR A 258 -2.74 -15.57 10.58
CA THR A 258 -4.06 -16.21 10.75
C THR A 258 -4.00 -17.35 11.76
N ALA A 259 -2.94 -18.16 11.78
CA ALA A 259 -2.75 -19.16 12.82
C ALA A 259 -2.66 -18.54 14.23
N ALA A 260 -1.85 -17.47 14.36
CA ALA A 260 -1.75 -16.73 15.61
C ALA A 260 -3.10 -16.11 16.01
N ALA A 261 -3.80 -15.46 15.08
CA ALA A 261 -5.10 -14.85 15.32
C ALA A 261 -6.15 -15.88 15.76
N SER A 262 -6.22 -17.05 15.11
CA SER A 262 -7.09 -18.16 15.52
C SER A 262 -6.76 -18.67 16.92
N LEU A 263 -5.48 -18.80 17.27
CA LEU A 263 -5.07 -19.20 18.63
C LEU A 263 -5.44 -18.15 19.67
N LEU A 264 -5.21 -16.86 19.39
CA LEU A 264 -5.59 -15.77 20.29
C LEU A 264 -7.12 -15.65 20.43
N HIS A 265 -7.86 -15.95 19.36
CA HIS A 265 -9.32 -16.01 19.38
C HIS A 265 -9.81 -17.15 20.28
N TRP A 266 -9.22 -18.33 20.15
CA TRP A 266 -9.51 -19.49 21.00
C TRP A 266 -9.21 -19.23 22.49
N LEU A 267 -8.12 -18.51 22.77
CA LEU A 267 -7.72 -18.12 24.12
C LEU A 267 -8.61 -17.02 24.75
N GLY A 268 -9.56 -16.45 24.01
CA GLY A 268 -10.37 -15.33 24.48
C GLY A 268 -9.65 -13.97 24.47
N ALA A 269 -8.41 -13.92 23.98
CA ALA A 269 -7.57 -12.71 24.04
C ALA A 269 -8.06 -11.63 23.07
N LEU A 270 -8.60 -12.01 21.91
CA LEU A 270 -9.18 -11.05 20.96
C LEU A 270 -10.42 -10.36 21.54
N GLN A 271 -11.26 -11.10 22.27
CA GLN A 271 -12.46 -10.58 22.91
C GLN A 271 -12.10 -9.62 24.04
N ALA A 272 -11.12 -9.99 24.87
CA ALA A 272 -10.58 -9.11 25.90
C ALA A 272 -10.00 -7.81 25.31
N ALA A 273 -9.24 -7.90 24.22
CA ALA A 273 -8.72 -6.72 23.53
C ALA A 273 -9.83 -5.86 22.91
N SER A 274 -10.85 -6.49 22.34
CA SER A 274 -11.99 -5.78 21.74
C SER A 274 -12.79 -4.98 22.79
N ALA A 275 -13.01 -5.56 23.99
CA ALA A 275 -13.68 -4.87 25.10
C ALA A 275 -12.94 -3.61 25.59
N VAL A 276 -11.60 -3.58 25.48
CA VAL A 276 -10.80 -2.39 25.79
C VAL A 276 -10.94 -1.31 24.72
N VAL A 277 -11.17 -1.70 23.46
CA VAL A 277 -11.29 -0.79 22.31
C VAL A 277 -12.71 -0.25 22.15
N GLU A 278 -13.74 -0.99 22.55
CA GLU A 278 -15.15 -0.56 22.56
C GLU A 278 -15.42 0.84 23.13
N PRO A 279 -14.92 1.23 24.31
CA PRO A 279 -15.15 2.57 24.84
C PRO A 279 -14.55 3.67 23.97
N ALA A 280 -13.40 3.40 23.31
CA ALA A 280 -12.84 4.32 22.34
C ALA A 280 -13.73 4.43 21.08
N MET A 281 -14.33 3.32 20.62
CA MET A 281 -15.27 3.34 19.48
C MET A 281 -16.57 4.08 19.80
N ALA A 282 -17.06 3.96 21.04
CA ALA A 282 -18.24 4.68 21.52
C ALA A 282 -18.04 6.21 21.49
N ILE A 283 -16.84 6.71 21.81
CA ILE A 283 -16.48 8.13 21.70
C ILE A 283 -16.64 8.62 20.26
N PHE A 284 -16.29 7.78 19.27
CA PHE A 284 -16.41 8.10 17.84
C PHE A 284 -17.77 7.72 17.23
N ARG A 285 -18.74 7.27 18.04
CA ARG A 285 -20.06 6.77 17.59
C ARG A 285 -19.97 5.68 16.52
N LEU A 286 -18.94 4.83 16.61
CA LEU A 286 -18.78 3.67 15.73
C LEU A 286 -19.51 2.45 16.34
N PRO A 287 -20.07 1.56 15.50
CA PRO A 287 -20.72 0.33 15.98
C PRO A 287 -19.71 -0.56 16.70
N SER A 288 -20.10 -1.14 17.84
CA SER A 288 -19.25 -2.04 18.65
C SER A 288 -18.81 -3.29 17.88
N GLU A 289 -19.61 -3.73 16.91
CA GLU A 289 -19.30 -4.85 15.99
C GLU A 289 -18.03 -4.62 15.15
N ALA A 290 -17.58 -3.38 15.01
CA ALA A 290 -16.34 -3.06 14.28
C ALA A 290 -15.06 -3.24 15.12
N ALA A 291 -15.16 -3.38 16.45
CA ALA A 291 -14.00 -3.55 17.33
C ALA A 291 -13.10 -4.76 16.96
N PRO A 292 -13.62 -5.99 16.76
CA PRO A 292 -12.80 -7.12 16.35
C PRO A 292 -12.17 -6.91 14.97
N ALA A 293 -12.87 -6.24 14.05
CA ALA A 293 -12.33 -5.90 12.74
C ALA A 293 -11.16 -4.91 12.82
N VAL A 294 -11.23 -3.93 13.73
CA VAL A 294 -10.14 -2.96 13.98
C VAL A 294 -8.93 -3.66 14.59
N VAL A 295 -9.12 -4.48 15.64
CA VAL A 295 -8.04 -5.22 16.31
C VAL A 295 -7.33 -6.15 15.31
N LEU A 296 -8.10 -6.90 14.52
CA LEU A 296 -7.55 -7.79 13.51
C LEU A 296 -6.83 -7.03 12.39
N ALA A 297 -7.36 -5.87 11.97
CA ALA A 297 -6.72 -5.04 10.96
C ALA A 297 -5.36 -4.50 11.44
N SER A 298 -5.21 -4.17 12.72
CA SER A 298 -3.94 -3.78 13.33
C SER A 298 -2.95 -4.96 13.33
N VAL A 299 -3.35 -6.13 13.84
CA VAL A 299 -2.48 -7.32 13.90
C VAL A 299 -1.99 -7.73 12.50
N ARG A 300 -2.89 -7.71 11.49
CA ARG A 300 -2.55 -8.08 10.10
C ARG A 300 -1.64 -7.07 9.40
N LYS A 301 -1.76 -5.79 9.71
CA LYS A 301 -0.95 -4.73 9.10
C LYS A 301 0.44 -4.65 9.74
N ASP A 302 0.48 -4.60 11.06
CA ASP A 302 1.71 -4.30 11.80
C ASP A 302 2.56 -5.56 12.05
N GLY A 303 1.99 -6.77 11.92
CA GLY A 303 2.73 -8.02 12.10
C GLY A 303 3.82 -8.32 11.08
N ILE A 304 3.98 -7.49 10.04
CA ILE A 304 5.03 -7.64 9.01
C ILE A 304 6.24 -6.71 9.21
N LEU A 305 6.15 -5.78 10.17
CA LEU A 305 7.15 -4.75 10.45
C LEU A 305 7.97 -5.11 11.68
#